data_AF-A0A373M7F1-F1
#
_entry.id   AF-A0A373M7F1-F1
#
_cell.length_a   1.000
_cell.length_b   1.000
_cell.length_c   1.000
_cell.angle_alpha   90.00
_cell.angle_beta   90.00
_cell.angle_gamma   90.00
#
_symmetry.space_group_name_H-M   'P 1'
#
loop_
_entity.id
_entity.type
_entity.pdbx_description
1 polymer ?
#
loop_
_entity_poly.entity_id
_entity_poly.type
_entity_poly.pdbx_seq_one_letter_code
_entity_poly.pdbx_strand_id
1 'polypeptide(L)' 'MAKMGRPKAENPADKRITIRLNGEEHELLLEYTKNHNMTMTQVVKMAVLEKLMADQK' A
#
# COMPACT_ATOMS: atom_id res chain seq x y z
N MET A 1 7.86 -14.67 36.32
CA MET A 1 7.93 -13.43 35.51
C MET A 1 7.63 -13.80 34.06
N ALA A 2 6.39 -13.56 33.59
CA ALA A 2 6.04 -13.81 32.21
C ALA A 2 6.84 -12.86 31.32
N LYS A 3 7.62 -13.40 30.36
CA LYS A 3 8.31 -12.60 29.35
C LYS A 3 7.23 -11.89 28.55
N MET A 4 7.00 -10.61 28.83
CA MET A 4 6.09 -9.78 28.02
C MET A 4 6.65 -9.73 26.60
N GLY A 5 5.91 -10.30 25.66
CA GLY A 5 6.24 -10.23 24.23
C GLY A 5 6.12 -8.81 23.70
N ARG A 6 6.33 -8.64 22.39
CA ARG A 6 6.17 -7.35 21.70
C ARG A 6 4.78 -6.77 22.03
N PRO A 7 4.68 -5.53 22.53
CA PRO A 7 3.40 -4.90 22.81
C PRO A 7 2.55 -4.85 21.54
N LYS A 8 1.26 -5.18 21.66
CA LYS A 8 0.31 -5.07 20.55
C LYS A 8 0.21 -3.61 20.14
N ALA A 9 0.50 -3.32 18.88
CA ALA A 9 0.23 -2.01 18.31
C ALA A 9 -1.29 -1.78 18.28
N GLU A 10 -1.75 -0.55 18.56
CA GLU A 10 -3.18 -0.23 18.57
C GLU A 10 -3.82 -0.28 17.18
N ASN A 11 -3.01 -0.09 16.11
CA ASN A 11 -3.48 -0.18 14.73
C ASN A 11 -2.48 -0.94 13.84
N PRO A 12 -2.44 -2.27 13.96
CA PRO A 12 -1.51 -3.08 13.19
C PRO A 12 -1.94 -3.14 11.71
N ALA A 13 -0.97 -3.08 10.80
CA ALA A 13 -1.20 -3.25 9.36
C ALA A 13 -1.40 -4.73 9.00
N ASP A 14 -2.37 -5.39 9.65
CA ASP A 14 -2.57 -6.84 9.54
C ASP A 14 -3.27 -7.27 8.24
N LYS A 15 -3.89 -6.32 7.52
CA LYS A 15 -4.63 -6.59 6.29
C LYS A 15 -3.68 -6.58 5.10
N ARG A 16 -3.54 -7.73 4.44
CA ARG A 16 -2.73 -7.89 3.21
C ARG A 16 -3.63 -7.98 1.99
N ILE A 17 -3.31 -7.21 0.95
CA ILE A 17 -3.97 -7.27 -0.37
C ILE A 17 -2.91 -7.76 -1.36
N THR A 18 -3.28 -8.75 -2.20
CA THR A 18 -2.44 -9.24 -3.29
C THR A 18 -3.18 -8.98 -4.59
N ILE A 19 -2.56 -8.26 -5.52
CA ILE A 19 -3.16 -7.86 -6.79
C ILE A 19 -2.28 -8.46 -7.90
N ARG A 20 -2.92 -9.00 -8.94
CA ARG A 20 -2.23 -9.39 -10.18
C ARG A 20 -2.35 -8.23 -11.16
N LEU A 21 -1.22 -7.85 -11.73
CA LEU A 21 -1.12 -6.81 -12.75
C LEU A 21 -0.65 -7.47 -14.06
N ASN A 22 -1.08 -6.91 -15.17
CA ASN A 22 -0.53 -7.22 -16.48
C ASN A 22 0.86 -6.57 -16.64
N GLY A 23 1.62 -6.99 -17.67
CA GLY A 23 2.97 -6.48 -17.90
C GLY A 23 3.02 -4.96 -18.08
N GLU A 24 2.10 -4.41 -18.88
CA GLU A 24 2.00 -2.97 -19.16
C GLU A 24 1.67 -2.16 -17.90
N GLU A 25 0.73 -2.63 -17.08
CA GLU A 25 0.32 -1.98 -15.82
C GLU A 25 1.47 -1.96 -14.81
N HIS A 26 2.26 -3.03 -14.77
CA HIS A 26 3.43 -3.11 -13.90
C HIS A 26 4.53 -2.15 -14.35
N GLU A 27 4.76 -2.01 -15.66
CA GLU A 27 5.77 -1.12 -16.21
C GLU A 27 5.42 0.36 -15.97
N LEU A 28 4.16 0.74 -16.18
CA LEU A 28 3.63 2.06 -15.84
C LEU A 28 3.80 2.38 -14.34
N LEU A 29 3.48 1.43 -13.47
CA LEU A 29 3.65 1.60 -12.03
C LEU A 29 5.13 1.80 -11.68
N LEU A 30 6.03 1.08 -12.35
CA LEU A 30 7.46 1.14 -12.12
C LEU A 30 8.05 2.49 -12.58
N GLU A 31 7.61 3.01 -13.71
CA GLU A 31 7.99 4.34 -14.19
C GLU A 31 7.52 5.44 -13.23
N TYR A 32 6.27 5.36 -12.74
CA TYR A 32 5.74 6.30 -11.77
C TYR A 32 6.54 6.27 -10.46
N THR A 33 6.89 5.08 -9.95
CA THR A 33 7.69 4.97 -8.72
C THR A 33 9.07 5.59 -8.84
N LYS A 34 9.72 5.46 -10.01
CA LYS A 34 11.02 6.09 -10.29
C LYS A 34 10.92 7.61 -10.32
N ASN A 35 9.90 8.15 -10.98
CA ASN A 35 9.72 9.60 -11.12
C ASN A 35 9.40 10.28 -9.78
N HIS A 36 8.63 9.61 -8.91
CA HIS A 36 8.20 10.16 -7.63
C HIS A 36 9.04 9.71 -6.43
N ASN A 37 10.06 8.87 -6.66
CA ASN A 37 10.95 8.33 -5.63
C ASN A 37 10.20 7.62 -4.47
N MET A 38 9.10 6.94 -4.82
CA MET A 38 8.17 6.26 -3.89
C MET A 38 8.22 4.75 -4.09
N THR A 39 7.83 3.99 -3.07
CA THR A 39 7.70 2.53 -3.22
C THR A 39 6.39 2.18 -3.92
N MET A 40 6.37 1.08 -4.70
CA MET A 40 5.14 0.59 -5.35
C MET A 40 3.96 0.47 -4.38
N THR A 41 4.21 0.00 -3.15
CA THR A 41 3.19 -0.12 -2.10
C THR A 41 2.61 1.22 -1.69
N GLN A 42 3.43 2.28 -1.58
CA GLN A 42 2.94 3.62 -1.25
C GLN A 42 2.06 4.16 -2.37
N VAL A 43 2.49 4.01 -3.62
CA VAL A 43 1.71 4.46 -4.79
C VAL A 43 0.35 3.78 -4.85
N VAL A 44 0.31 2.45 -4.71
CA VAL A 44 -0.95 1.69 -4.69
C VAL A 44 -1.83 2.11 -3.51
N LYS A 45 -1.24 2.34 -2.33
CA LYS A 45 -1.98 2.79 -1.15
C LYS A 45 -2.61 4.17 -1.37
N MET A 46 -1.88 5.10 -1.97
CA MET A 46 -2.40 6.43 -2.30
C MET A 46 -3.49 6.37 -3.36
N ALA A 47 -3.28 5.63 -4.45
CA ALA A 47 -4.27 5.49 -5.52
C ALA A 47 -5.60 4.91 -5.00
N VAL A 48 -5.54 3.92 -4.10
CA VAL A 48 -6.74 3.36 -3.46
C VAL A 48 -7.43 4.39 -2.56
N LEU A 49 -6.67 5.15 -1.76
CA LEU A 49 -7.23 6.19 -0.89
C LEU A 49 -7.87 7.32 -1.71
N GLU A 50 -7.20 7.80 -2.75
CA GLU A 50 -7.72 8.84 -3.64
C GLU A 50 -9.00 8.39 -4.32
N LYS A 51 -9.04 7.15 -4.83
CA LYS A 51 -10.24 6.61 -5.47
C LYS A 51 -11.41 6.48 -4.50
N LEU A 52 -11.16 5.99 -3.28
CA LEU A 52 -12.19 5.87 -2.24
C LEU A 52 -12.72 7.23 -1.76
N MET A 53 -11.85 8.25 -1.68
CA MET A 53 -12.23 9.61 -1.32
C MET A 53 -13.00 10.32 -2.43
N ALA A 54 -12.66 10.07 -3.69
CA ALA A 54 -13.33 10.66 -4.85
C ALA A 54 -14.76 10.15 -5.03
N ASP A 55 -15.02 8.87 -4.73
CA ASP A 55 -16.36 8.26 -4.80
C ASP A 55 -17.27 8.63 -3.60
N GLN A 56 -16.74 9.28 -2.56
CA GLN A 56 -17.52 9.79 -1.41
C GLN A 56 -18.07 11.21 -1.60
N LYS A 57 -17.85 11.84 -2.77
CA LYS A 57 -18.21 13.23 -3.05
C LYS A 57 -19.35 13.33 -4.06
#